data_AF-A0A933RSP6-F1
#
_entry.id   AF-A0A933RSP6-F1
#
_cell.length_a   1.000
_cell.length_b   1.000
_cell.length_c   1.000
_cell.angle_alpha   90.00
_cell.angle_beta   90.00
_cell.angle_gamma   90.00
#
_symmetry.space_group_name_H-M   'P 1'
#
loop_
_entity.id
_entity.type
_entity.pdbx_description
1 polymer ?
#
loop_
_entity_poly.entity_id
_entity_poly.type
_entity_poly.pdbx_seq_one_letter_code
_entity_poly.pdbx_strand_id
1 'polypeptide(L)' 'NRLGLAPEEAIGIEDAIRMYTTHAAYAAFEENTRGTIEPGKLADLVAISGDPLTISPQSIRDLRVEMTMVGGKVVFER' A
#
# COMPACT_ATOMS: atom_id res chain seq x y z
N ASN A 1 9.12 -17.64 -15.66
CA ASN A 1 8.91 -17.26 -14.25
C ASN A 1 10.10 -16.40 -13.81
N ARG A 2 9.96 -15.07 -13.75
CA ARG A 2 11.10 -14.14 -13.50
C ARG A 2 11.20 -13.70 -12.03
N LEU A 3 10.37 -14.26 -11.15
CA LEU A 3 10.31 -13.93 -9.70
C LEU A 3 10.68 -15.11 -8.79
N GLY A 4 10.91 -16.31 -9.32
CA GLY A 4 11.32 -17.49 -8.54
C GLY A 4 10.23 -18.08 -7.62
N LEU A 5 9.11 -17.39 -7.42
CA LEU A 5 7.98 -17.85 -6.62
C LEU A 5 6.98 -18.62 -7.48
N ALA A 6 6.42 -19.69 -6.93
CA ALA A 6 5.37 -20.47 -7.58
C ALA A 6 4.01 -19.74 -7.44
N PRO A 7 3.06 -19.86 -8.40
CA PRO A 7 1.75 -19.23 -8.30
C PRO A 7 1.01 -19.54 -6.99
N GLU A 8 1.21 -20.73 -6.44
CA GLU A 8 0.67 -21.17 -5.15
C GLU A 8 1.24 -20.42 -3.93
N GLU A 9 2.36 -19.72 -4.07
CA GLU A 9 2.93 -18.86 -3.02
C GLU A 9 2.39 -17.42 -3.07
N ALA A 10 1.53 -17.11 -4.04
CA ALA A 10 0.92 -15.80 -4.14
C ALA A 10 -0.10 -15.57 -3.02
N ILE A 11 -0.12 -14.34 -2.49
CA ILE A 11 -1.07 -13.89 -1.48
C ILE A 11 -2.22 -13.11 -2.11
N GLY A 12 -3.31 -12.96 -1.36
CA GLY A 12 -4.43 -12.10 -1.75
C GLY A 12 -4.03 -10.62 -1.82
N ILE A 13 -4.75 -9.84 -2.64
CA ILE A 13 -4.49 -8.39 -2.78
C ILE A 13 -4.71 -7.67 -1.45
N GLU A 14 -5.76 -8.04 -0.71
CA GLU A 14 -6.01 -7.46 0.62
C GLU A 14 -4.88 -7.77 1.60
N ASP A 15 -4.36 -8.99 1.60
CA ASP A 15 -3.20 -9.36 2.42
C ASP A 15 -1.96 -8.57 2.02
N ALA A 16 -1.73 -8.38 0.71
CA ALA A 16 -0.64 -7.55 0.21
C ALA A 16 -0.77 -6.10 0.70
N ILE A 17 -1.98 -5.52 0.64
CA ILE A 17 -2.23 -4.16 1.16
C ILE A 17 -1.92 -4.09 2.65
N ARG A 18 -2.39 -5.06 3.44
CA ARG A 18 -2.08 -5.15 4.89
C ARG A 18 -0.59 -5.29 5.16
N MET A 19 0.12 -6.08 4.35
CA MET A 19 1.57 -6.25 4.43
C MET A 19 2.33 -4.93 4.26
N TYR A 20 1.91 -4.08 3.33
CA TYR A 20 2.53 -2.76 3.10
C TYR A 20 2.01 -1.65 4.03
N THR A 21 1.00 -1.91 4.85
CA THR A 21 0.37 -0.91 5.74
C THR A 21 0.43 -1.35 7.19
N THR A 22 -0.61 -2.01 7.70
CA THR A 22 -0.76 -2.36 9.11
C THR A 22 0.32 -3.33 9.60
N HIS A 23 0.66 -4.36 8.81
CA HIS A 23 1.66 -5.34 9.23
C HIS A 23 3.08 -4.78 9.17
N ALA A 24 3.40 -3.94 8.17
CA ALA A 24 4.69 -3.23 8.14
C ALA A 24 4.84 -2.30 9.34
N ALA A 25 3.81 -1.53 9.68
CA ALA A 25 3.83 -0.66 10.85
C ALA A 25 4.02 -1.46 12.15
N TYR A 26 3.29 -2.57 12.32
CA TYR A 26 3.47 -3.46 13.47
C TYR A 26 4.88 -4.06 13.54
N ALA A 27 5.41 -4.55 12.42
CA ALA A 27 6.77 -5.11 12.37
C ALA A 27 7.85 -4.07 12.71
N ALA A 28 7.57 -2.78 12.49
CA ALA A 28 8.43 -1.67 12.84
C ALA A 28 8.19 -1.09 14.25
N PHE A 29 7.22 -1.63 15.01
CA PHE A 29 6.75 -1.05 16.29
C PHE A 29 6.19 0.38 16.15
N GLU A 30 5.63 0.69 14.99
CA GLU A 30 5.07 2.00 14.63
C GLU A 30 3.54 1.95 14.43
N GLU A 31 2.87 0.88 14.86
CA GLU A 31 1.42 0.71 14.69
C GLU A 31 0.58 1.79 15.38
N ASN A 32 1.16 2.47 16.38
CA ASN A 32 0.53 3.60 17.08
C ASN A 32 0.76 4.95 16.38
N THR A 33 1.66 5.01 15.39
CA THR A 33 2.04 6.27 14.71
C THR A 33 1.74 6.26 13.23
N ARG A 34 1.67 5.10 12.56
CA ARG A 34 1.34 4.96 11.12
C ARG A 34 0.69 3.61 10.78
N GLY A 35 0.44 3.39 9.48
CA GLY A 35 -0.09 2.12 8.95
C GLY A 35 -1.61 2.06 8.81
N THR A 36 -2.34 3.06 9.32
CA THR A 36 -3.79 3.26 9.13
C THR A 36 -4.09 4.76 9.00
N ILE A 37 -5.26 5.08 8.43
CA ILE A 37 -5.76 6.46 8.35
C ILE A 37 -6.68 6.70 9.54
N GLU A 38 -6.12 7.25 10.62
CA GLU A 38 -6.83 7.51 11.88
C GLU A 38 -6.34 8.83 12.51
N PRO A 39 -7.19 9.59 13.21
CA PRO A 39 -6.76 10.77 13.95
C PRO A 39 -5.61 10.45 14.92
N GLY A 40 -4.59 11.32 14.95
CA GLY A 40 -3.42 11.18 15.83
C GLY A 40 -2.23 10.44 15.19
N LYS A 41 -2.42 9.78 14.04
CA LYS A 41 -1.33 9.17 13.26
C LYS A 41 -0.74 10.14 12.24
N LEU A 42 0.46 9.81 11.74
CA LEU A 42 1.07 10.52 10.63
C LEU A 42 0.17 10.45 9.40
N ALA A 43 0.00 11.58 8.72
CA ALA A 43 -0.64 11.63 7.41
C ALA A 43 0.36 11.16 6.32
N ASP A 44 0.69 9.87 6.39
CA ASP A 44 1.47 9.12 5.40
C ASP A 44 0.49 8.34 4.52
N LEU A 45 0.27 8.79 3.28
CA LEU A 45 -0.66 8.13 2.35
C LEU A 45 -0.25 8.25 0.88
N VAL A 46 -0.75 7.32 0.08
CA VAL A 46 -0.59 7.30 -1.37
C VAL A 46 -1.97 7.21 -1.99
N ALA A 47 -2.30 8.14 -2.89
CA ALA A 47 -3.48 8.04 -3.74
C ALA A 47 -3.09 7.36 -5.05
N ILE A 48 -3.85 6.34 -5.45
CA ILE A 48 -3.64 5.59 -6.68
C ILE A 48 -4.85 5.72 -7.60
N SER A 49 -4.62 5.60 -8.90
CA SER A 49 -5.57 5.91 -9.98
C SER A 49 -6.78 4.97 -10.10
N GLY A 50 -6.94 4.01 -9.17
CA GLY A 50 -8.00 3.01 -9.21
C GLY A 50 -7.95 2.07 -8.00
N ASP A 51 -9.02 1.27 -7.85
CA ASP A 51 -9.16 0.35 -6.73
C ASP A 51 -8.55 -1.04 -7.06
N PRO A 52 -7.42 -1.43 -6.45
CA PRO A 52 -6.77 -2.70 -6.70
C PRO A 52 -7.63 -3.92 -6.30
N LEU A 53 -8.66 -3.75 -5.46
CA LEU A 53 -9.56 -4.84 -5.04
C LEU A 53 -10.60 -5.20 -6.11
N THR A 54 -10.76 -4.37 -7.14
CA THR A 54 -11.81 -4.54 -8.16
C THR A 54 -11.26 -4.93 -9.55
N ILE A 55 -9.94 -4.94 -9.70
CA ILE A 55 -9.26 -5.20 -10.98
C ILE A 55 -8.52 -6.55 -10.94
N SER A 56 -8.12 -7.04 -12.11
CA SER A 56 -7.28 -8.24 -12.18
C SER A 56 -5.91 -7.98 -11.54
N PRO A 57 -5.29 -8.98 -10.88
CA PRO A 57 -3.94 -8.84 -10.33
C PRO A 57 -2.91 -8.37 -11.37
N GLN A 58 -3.09 -8.77 -12.63
CA GLN A 58 -2.21 -8.38 -13.72
C GLN A 58 -2.32 -6.89 -14.06
N SER A 59 -3.48 -6.27 -13.85
CA SER A 59 -3.76 -4.85 -14.13
C SER A 59 -3.25 -3.92 -13.04
N ILE A 60 -2.90 -4.43 -11.84
CA ILE A 60 -2.36 -3.60 -10.74
C ILE A 60 -1.13 -2.82 -11.19
N ARG A 61 -0.29 -3.40 -12.07
CA ARG A 61 0.92 -2.77 -12.60
C ARG A 61 0.66 -1.48 -13.39
N ASP A 62 -0.57 -1.32 -13.88
CA ASP A 62 -0.97 -0.19 -14.73
C ASP A 62 -1.54 0.97 -13.89
N LEU A 63 -1.82 0.75 -12.60
CA LEU A 63 -2.23 1.81 -11.68
C LEU A 63 -1.11 2.83 -11.53
N ARG A 64 -1.51 4.11 -11.49
CA ARG A 64 -0.57 5.22 -11.29
C ARG A 64 -0.71 5.76 -9.88
N VAL A 65 0.40 6.21 -9.32
CA VAL A 65 0.38 7.10 -8.16
C VAL A 65 -0.05 8.49 -8.64
N GLU A 66 -1.13 8.99 -8.07
CA GLU A 66 -1.67 10.34 -8.32
C GLU A 66 -1.12 11.35 -7.32
N MET A 67 -0.88 10.92 -6.07
CA MET A 67 -0.33 11.74 -5.01
C MET A 67 0.43 10.89 -3.99
N THR A 68 1.52 11.42 -3.46
CA THR A 68 2.20 10.89 -2.26
C THR A 68 2.29 11.98 -1.20
N MET A 69 1.84 11.66 0.01
CA MET A 69 1.91 12.53 1.18
C MET A 69 2.75 11.86 2.26
N VAL A 70 3.68 12.61 2.86
CA VAL A 70 4.54 12.15 3.95
C VAL A 70 4.47 13.17 5.09
N GLY A 71 4.06 12.72 6.27
CA GLY A 71 3.92 13.57 7.45
C GLY A 71 2.98 14.76 7.23
N GLY A 72 1.94 14.59 6.41
CA GLY A 72 1.00 15.66 6.07
C GLY A 72 1.46 16.63 4.99
N LYS A 73 2.62 16.39 4.36
CA LYS A 73 3.13 17.20 3.24
C LYS A 73 3.02 16.41 1.95
N VAL A 74 2.41 17.00 0.93
CA VAL A 74 2.42 16.45 -0.42
C VAL A 74 3.85 16.56 -0.97
N VAL A 75 4.48 15.41 -1.23
CA VAL A 75 5.85 15.31 -1.76
C VAL A 75 5.88 14.93 -3.24
N PHE A 76 4.75 14.46 -3.76
CA PHE A 76 4.54 14.17 -5.17
C PHE A 76 3.07 14.36 -5.50
N GLU A 77 2.79 14.98 -6.64
CA GLU A 77 1.47 15.13 -7.24
C GLU A 77 1.65 15.16 -8.77
N ARG A 78 0.74 14.51 -9.49
CA ARG A 78 0.78 14.39 -10.96
C ARG A 78 0.05 15.53 -11.67
#